data_AF-A0A212CM12-F1
#
_entry.id   AF-A0A212CM12-F1
#
_cell.length_a   1.000
_cell.length_b   1.000
_cell.length_c   1.000
_cell.angle_alpha   90.00
_cell.angle_beta   90.00
_cell.angle_gamma   90.00
#
_symmetry.space_group_name_H-M   'P 1'
#
loop_
_entity.id
_entity.type
_entity.pdbx_description
1 polymer ?
#
loop_
_entity_poly.entity_id
_entity_poly.type
_entity_poly.pdbx_seq_one_letter_code
_entity_poly.pdbx_strand_id
1 'polypeptide(L)'
;MGVGRRYAHVVLRKADIDLTKRAGELTEDEVERVITIMQNPRQYKIPDWFLNRQKDVKDGKYSQVLANGLDNKLREDLERLKKIRAHRGLRHFWG
;
A
#
# COMPACT_ATOMS: atom_id res chain seq x y z
N MET A 1 6.79 -4.96 2.59
CA MET A 1 6.20 -5.03 1.24
C MET A 1 5.14 -3.93 1.09
N GLY A 2 4.86 -3.46 -0.13
CA GLY A 2 3.85 -2.40 -0.36
C GLY A 2 4.38 -0.97 -0.50
N VAL A 3 5.70 -0.77 -0.48
CA VAL A 3 6.35 0.54 -0.66
C VAL A 3 7.43 0.39 -1.71
N GLY A 4 7.27 1.04 -2.86
CA GLY A 4 8.27 1.08 -3.93
C GLY A 4 9.06 2.38 -3.92
N ARG A 5 10.15 2.45 -4.71
CA ARG A 5 11.01 3.64 -4.83
C ARG A 5 10.23 4.92 -5.12
N ARG A 6 9.31 4.87 -6.11
CA ARG A 6 8.46 6.02 -6.47
C ARG A 6 7.51 6.43 -5.35
N TYR A 7 6.96 5.46 -4.62
CA TYR A 7 6.04 5.73 -3.51
C TYR A 7 6.79 6.39 -2.34
N ALA A 8 7.94 5.83 -1.95
CA ALA A 8 8.79 6.41 -0.92
C ALA A 8 9.19 7.85 -1.24
N HIS A 9 9.58 8.13 -2.48
CA HIS A 9 9.94 9.47 -2.94
C HIS A 9 8.77 10.48 -2.83
N VAL A 10 7.54 10.07 -3.14
CA VAL A 10 6.36 10.93 -2.98
C VAL A 10 6.06 11.16 -1.51
N VAL A 11 6.13 10.12 -0.68
CA VAL A 11 5.92 10.22 0.77
C VAL A 11 6.91 11.19 1.42
N LEU A 12 8.21 11.08 1.11
CA LEU A 12 9.23 11.98 1.65
C LEU A 12 9.00 13.43 1.23
N ARG A 13 8.62 13.68 -0.03
CA ARG A 13 8.21 15.01 -0.48
C ARG A 13 6.98 15.55 0.23
N LYS A 14 6.05 14.69 0.63
CA LYS A 14 4.86 15.08 1.41
C LYS A 14 5.16 15.29 2.90
N ALA A 15 6.18 14.61 3.41
CA ALA A 15 6.67 14.73 4.78
C ALA A 15 7.59 15.95 4.99
N ASP A 16 7.96 16.63 3.90
CA ASP A 16 8.93 17.73 3.86
C ASP A 16 10.31 17.31 4.38
N ILE A 17 10.74 16.10 3.98
CA ILE A 17 12.04 15.53 4.34
C ILE A 17 12.94 15.53 3.10
N ASP A 18 14.18 15.96 3.27
CA ASP A 18 15.16 15.91 2.21
C ASP A 18 15.48 14.46 1.80
N LEU A 19 15.49 14.22 0.49
CA LEU A 19 15.72 12.91 -0.08
C LEU A 19 17.19 12.49 -0.05
N THR A 20 18.11 13.44 0.15
CA THR A 20 19.54 13.14 0.26
C THR A 20 19.98 12.80 1.69
N LYS A 21 19.14 13.14 2.67
CA LYS A 21 19.34 12.84 4.09
C LYS A 21 19.46 11.34 4.32
N ARG A 22 20.40 10.91 5.18
CA ARG A 22 20.57 9.48 5.46
C ARG A 22 19.48 8.99 6.40
N ALA A 23 19.04 7.75 6.21
CA ALA A 23 17.95 7.16 7.02
C ALA A 23 18.26 7.14 8.53
N GLY A 24 19.54 7.05 8.92
CA GLY A 24 19.96 7.08 10.33
C GLY A 24 20.02 8.49 10.94
N GLU A 25 19.83 9.54 10.16
CA GLU A 25 19.80 10.94 10.63
C GLU A 25 18.36 11.43 10.85
N LEU A 26 17.37 10.56 10.64
CA LEU A 26 15.96 10.89 10.82
C LEU A 26 15.62 10.97 12.30
N THR A 27 14.90 12.02 12.70
CA THR A 27 14.36 12.13 14.05
C THR A 27 13.11 11.25 14.21
N GLU A 28 12.77 10.90 15.44
CA GLU A 28 11.54 10.13 15.74
C GLU A 28 10.30 10.82 15.14
N ASP A 29 10.20 12.15 15.27
CA ASP A 29 9.11 12.96 14.70
C ASP A 29 9.05 12.90 13.16
N GLU A 30 10.19 12.82 12.48
CA GLU A 30 10.23 12.64 11.03
C GLU A 30 9.73 11.24 10.64
N VAL A 31 10.12 10.22 11.40
CA VAL A 31 9.70 8.83 11.20
C VAL A 31 8.19 8.70 11.40
N GLU A 32 7.63 9.26 12.46
CA GLU A 32 6.18 9.22 12.72
C GLU A 32 5.37 9.94 11.64
N ARG A 33 5.85 11.09 11.17
CA ARG A 33 5.22 11.80 10.03
C ARG A 33 5.20 10.94 8.78
N VAL A 34 6.32 10.30 8.45
CA VAL A 34 6.40 9.38 7.30
C VAL A 34 5.42 8.23 7.46
N ILE A 35 5.36 7.59 8.62
CA ILE A 35 4.43 6.48 8.90
C ILE A 35 2.98 6.94 8.71
N THR A 36 2.63 8.11 9.23
CA THR A 36 1.25 8.64 9.14
C THR A 36 0.85 8.93 7.69
N ILE A 37 1.76 9.50 6.89
CA ILE A 37 1.53 9.76 5.46
C ILE A 37 1.40 8.44 4.69
N MET A 38 2.22 7.45 5.03
CA MET A 38 2.18 6.13 4.39
C MET A 38 0.88 5.39 4.65
N GLN A 39 0.34 5.49 5.86
CA GLN A 39 -0.91 4.86 6.26
C GLN A 39 -2.13 5.60 5.70
N ASN A 40 -2.06 6.93 5.60
CA ASN A 40 -3.19 7.78 5.19
C ASN A 40 -2.90 8.63 3.93
N PRO A 41 -2.45 8.05 2.81
CA PRO A 41 -1.92 8.81 1.66
C PRO A 41 -2.93 9.78 1.04
N ARG A 42 -4.22 9.45 1.11
CA ARG A 42 -5.31 10.29 0.56
C ARG A 42 -5.46 11.60 1.30
N GLN A 43 -5.24 11.60 2.62
CA GLN A 43 -5.31 12.82 3.44
C GLN A 43 -4.18 13.80 3.07
N TYR A 44 -3.06 13.29 2.57
CA TYR A 44 -1.91 14.08 2.13
C TYR A 44 -1.88 14.36 0.62
N LYS A 45 -3.05 14.29 -0.03
CA LYS A 45 -3.23 14.63 -1.45
C LYS A 45 -2.40 13.75 -2.40
N ILE A 46 -2.16 12.49 -2.05
CA ILE A 46 -1.61 11.51 -3.00
C ILE A 46 -2.78 10.99 -3.87
N PRO A 47 -2.68 11.02 -5.20
CA PRO A 47 -3.78 10.62 -6.08
C PRO A 47 -4.18 9.14 -5.93
N ASP A 48 -5.48 8.86 -6.06
CA ASP A 48 -6.04 7.51 -5.90
C ASP A 48 -5.46 6.49 -6.91
N TRP A 49 -5.14 6.93 -8.13
CA TRP A 49 -4.51 6.08 -9.16
C TRP A 49 -3.09 5.62 -8.80
N PHE A 50 -2.44 6.28 -7.84
CA PHE A 50 -1.09 5.96 -7.40
C PHE A 50 -1.08 4.88 -6.30
N LEU A 51 -2.24 4.57 -5.72
CA LEU A 51 -2.37 3.61 -4.62
C LEU A 51 -2.38 2.17 -5.16
N ASN A 52 -1.85 1.25 -4.35
CA ASN A 52 -1.72 -0.16 -4.73
C ASN A 52 -3.03 -0.96 -4.60
N ARG A 53 -4.04 -0.45 -3.87
CA ARG A 53 -5.37 -1.05 -3.78
C ARG A 53 -6.43 -0.02 -4.15
N GLN A 54 -6.95 -0.15 -5.35
CA GLN A 54 -7.96 0.76 -5.90
C GLN A 54 -9.32 0.08 -5.90
N LYS A 55 -10.35 0.79 -5.43
CA LYS A 55 -11.74 0.33 -5.41
C LYS A 55 -11.87 -1.12 -4.91
N ASP A 56 -11.49 -1.36 -3.65
CA ASP A 56 -11.54 -2.70 -3.06
C ASP A 56 -12.95 -3.29 -3.17
N VAL A 57 -13.03 -4.59 -3.48
CA VAL A 57 -14.30 -5.26 -3.81
C VAL A 57 -15.25 -5.31 -2.61
N LYS A 58 -14.75 -5.22 -1.37
CA LYS A 58 -15.58 -5.29 -0.16
C LYS A 58 -16.17 -3.93 0.22
N ASP A 59 -15.34 -2.89 0.27
CA ASP A 59 -15.72 -1.58 0.81
C ASP A 59 -15.70 -0.43 -0.21
N GLY A 60 -15.23 -0.70 -1.44
CA GLY A 60 -15.12 0.29 -2.51
C GLY A 60 -14.03 1.35 -2.29
N LYS A 61 -13.23 1.24 -1.22
CA LYS A 61 -12.26 2.27 -0.85
C LYS A 61 -10.96 2.13 -1.63
N TYR A 62 -10.24 3.24 -1.68
CA TYR A 62 -8.87 3.32 -2.19
C TYR A 62 -7.94 3.40 -0.99
N SER A 63 -6.91 2.55 -0.97
CA SER A 63 -5.96 2.47 0.14
C SER A 63 -4.57 2.08 -0.35
N GLN A 64 -3.56 2.50 0.42
CA GLN A 64 -2.23 1.89 0.32
C GLN A 64 -2.15 0.77 1.35
N VAL A 65 -1.96 -0.45 0.88
CA VAL A 65 -1.83 -1.62 1.74
C VAL A 65 -0.35 -1.92 1.99
N LEU A 66 0.02 -2.04 3.26
CA LEU A 66 1.41 -2.21 3.72
C LEU A 66 1.63 -3.58 4.36
N ALA A 67 2.82 -4.13 4.18
CA ALA A 67 3.34 -5.33 4.83
C ALA A 67 2.29 -6.46 4.91
N ASN A 68 1.99 -6.94 6.12
CA ASN A 68 1.06 -8.06 6.38
C ASN A 68 -0.34 -7.83 5.80
N GLY A 69 -0.78 -6.57 5.68
CA GLY A 69 -2.05 -6.24 5.07
C GLY A 69 -2.11 -6.65 3.60
N LEU A 70 -0.99 -6.61 2.88
CA LEU A 70 -0.92 -6.89 1.45
C LEU A 70 -1.14 -8.39 1.20
N ASP A 71 -0.45 -9.23 1.96
CA ASP A 71 -0.56 -10.68 1.87
C ASP A 71 -1.95 -11.15 2.28
N ASN A 72 -2.52 -10.55 3.34
CA ASN A 72 -3.89 -10.85 3.77
C ASN A 72 -4.90 -10.49 2.68
N LYS A 73 -4.80 -9.30 2.06
CA LYS A 73 -5.70 -8.90 0.97
C LYS A 73 -5.58 -9.81 -0.24
N LEU A 74 -4.37 -10.22 -0.61
CA LEU A 74 -4.17 -11.17 -1.71
C LEU A 74 -4.82 -12.53 -1.41
N ARG A 75 -4.65 -13.05 -0.19
CA ARG A 75 -5.30 -14.31 0.24
C ARG A 75 -6.82 -14.21 0.18
N GLU A 76 -7.40 -13.11 0.66
CA GLU A 76 -8.84 -12.88 0.59
C GLU A 76 -9.37 -12.86 -0.85
N ASP A 77 -8.64 -12.22 -1.77
CA ASP A 77 -9.01 -12.17 -3.18
C ASP A 77 -8.96 -13.55 -3.83
N LEU A 78 -7.91 -14.34 -3.55
CA LEU A 78 -7.77 -15.70 -4.08
C LEU A 78 -8.86 -16.63 -3.53
N GLU A 79 -9.15 -16.56 -2.24
CA GLU A 79 -10.25 -17.32 -1.62
C GLU A 79 -11.60 -16.96 -2.23
N ARG A 80 -11.85 -15.66 -2.48
CA ARG A 80 -13.07 -15.25 -3.19
C ARG A 80 -13.14 -15.85 -4.59
N LEU A 81 -12.06 -15.81 -5.37
CA LEU A 81 -11.99 -16.36 -6.72
C LEU A 81 -12.21 -17.88 -6.74
N LYS A 82 -11.68 -18.58 -5.73
CA LYS A 82 -11.88 -20.02 -5.54
C LYS A 82 -13.35 -20.34 -5.25
N LYS A 83 -13.99 -19.60 -4.35
CA LYS A 83 -15.41 -19.78 -3.99
C LYS A 83 -16.35 -19.60 -5.18
N ILE A 84 -16.10 -18.63 -6.05
CA ILE A 84 -16.90 -18.40 -7.27
C ILE A 84 -16.53 -19.32 -8.43
N ARG A 85 -15.56 -20.24 -8.24
CA ARG A 85 -15.04 -21.16 -9.27
C ARG A 85 -14.56 -20.46 -10.55
N ALA A 86 -14.00 -19.26 -10.42
CA ALA A 86 -13.42 -18.56 -11.56
C ALA A 86 -12.14 -19.27 -12.04
N HIS A 87 -11.95 -19.38 -13.36
CA HIS A 87 -10.77 -20.05 -13.95
C HIS A 87 -9.44 -19.54 -13.37
N ARG A 88 -9.29 -18.23 -13.16
CA ARG A 88 -8.09 -17.65 -12.52
C ARG A 88 -7.89 -18.16 -11.08
N GLY A 89 -8.97 -18.28 -10.31
CA GLY A 89 -8.92 -18.80 -8.93
C GLY A 89 -8.57 -20.28 -8.88
N LEU A 90 -9.12 -21.07 -9.80
CA LEU A 90 -8.83 -22.49 -9.89
C LEU A 90 -7.38 -22.77 -10.30
N ARG A 91 -6.83 -22.02 -11.27
CA ARG A 91 -5.39 -22.10 -11.58
C ARG A 91 -4.53 -21.82 -10.36
N HIS A 92 -4.78 -20.70 -9.66
CA HIS A 92 -4.02 -20.37 -8.45
C HIS A 92 -4.13 -21.42 -7.35
N PHE A 93 -5.21 -22.20 -7.31
CA PHE A 93 -5.37 -23.30 -6.37
C PHE A 93 -4.62 -24.56 -6.77
N TRP A 94 -4.47 -24.82 -8.08
CA TRP A 94 -3.79 -26.02 -8.60
C TRP A 94 -2.27 -25.86 -8.76
N GLY A 95 -1.77 -24.62 -8.80
CA GLY A 95 -0.36 -24.32 -9.07
C GLY A 95 -0.08 -24.10 -10.55
#